data_AF-A0A9Q4PWS4-F1
#
_entry.id   AF-A0A9Q4PWS4-F1
#
_cell.length_a   1.000
_cell.length_b   1.000
_cell.length_c   1.000
_cell.angle_alpha   90.00
_cell.angle_beta   90.00
_cell.angle_gamma   90.00
#
_symmetry.space_group_name_H-M   'P 1'
#
loop_
_entity.id
_entity.type
_entity.pdbx_description
1 polymer ?
#
loop_
_entity_poly.entity_id
_entity_poly.type
_entity_poly.pdbx_seq_one_letter_code
_entity_poly.pdbx_strand_id
1 'polypeptide(L)'
;MEPEEMTRQKWEVLWYFVVNTGASTNPHLQKGCGVRYPTGSGECRFYSYPSRIHEDFGTSYISHEKTSISKDWAGKICEDLCALGILGSEMIRAPRQSGKTPHYYLLEGYEPYLLIMKYLFRMVRDPGMQRVLMNAYVIEHTDAGLVRYILSQKGVEIQRSIPLCDWETYEAPKVFEQYFRTECLNDSAPPCTFAAYIFEQSSCTPMVSLRLPVFPDGLSDEERMAVITSRNQQMFERHSWLKRYRSGIREHYGRFEYQHWILPILALIRASPAALEDFLFGDWEPYSGSLAYPLFTLMFTAVRDLALVRDVEHDPMVEMIRFHPEHVVSHDDGGLALLEIDLENGWTVCYDGAFTTDQRPVDISDGDAIRPALETNYSFRSWVTIPVSGPGEVLFSPEDLPIVLRFLRYLRDTRTLAARDILERLSNRVQNIITIPGDGDVPADSRIGRAILRDLNEILLSDDLYANENFPDLHLTKEGERLVCPVSSSSSRALMGDAKTITWAHFNREMLERVFPGVMPKRERPEGEMQYFV
;
A
#
# COMPACT_ATOMS: atom_id res chain seq x y z
N MET A 1 26.48 27.37 4.09
CA MET A 1 27.43 26.25 4.11
C MET A 1 27.08 25.42 2.89
N GLU A 2 27.97 25.34 1.89
CA GLU A 2 27.71 24.41 0.78
C GLU A 2 27.79 22.98 1.32
N PRO A 3 26.87 22.08 0.93
CA PRO A 3 26.92 20.70 1.38
C PRO A 3 28.22 20.06 0.86
N GLU A 4 29.06 19.56 1.78
CA GLU A 4 30.28 18.82 1.41
C GLU A 4 29.93 17.71 0.41
N GLU A 5 30.72 17.62 -0.66
CA GLU A 5 30.48 16.69 -1.74
C GLU A 5 30.65 15.22 -1.28
N MET A 6 29.68 14.36 -1.60
CA MET A 6 29.77 12.92 -1.31
C MET A 6 30.87 12.29 -2.15
N THR A 7 31.99 11.94 -1.51
CA THR A 7 33.11 11.24 -2.18
C THR A 7 32.82 9.74 -2.31
N ARG A 8 33.50 9.05 -3.23
CA ARG A 8 33.39 7.59 -3.38
C ARG A 8 33.67 6.83 -2.08
N GLN A 9 34.66 7.27 -1.31
CA GLN A 9 35.00 6.64 -0.02
C GLN A 9 33.90 6.88 1.04
N LYS A 10 33.34 8.09 1.11
CA LYS A 10 32.19 8.39 1.99
C LYS A 10 30.99 7.50 1.64
N TRP A 11 30.71 7.34 0.34
CA TRP A 11 29.69 6.44 -0.17
C TRP A 11 29.95 4.98 0.22
N GLU A 12 31.18 4.48 0.08
CA GLU A 12 31.52 3.10 0.44
C GLU A 12 31.30 2.81 1.94
N VAL A 13 31.66 3.75 2.82
CA VAL A 13 31.39 3.62 4.27
C VAL A 13 29.89 3.69 4.55
N LEU A 14 29.14 4.59 3.91
CA LEU A 14 27.70 4.65 4.06
C LEU A 14 27.04 3.34 3.60
N TRP A 15 27.46 2.84 2.45
CA TRP A 15 26.96 1.60 1.88
C TRP A 15 27.27 0.39 2.76
N TYR A 16 28.43 0.38 3.41
CA TYR A 16 28.77 -0.62 4.42
C TYR A 16 27.73 -0.66 5.55
N PHE A 17 27.27 0.49 6.05
CA PHE A 17 26.21 0.53 7.06
C PHE A 17 24.87 0.05 6.51
N VAL A 18 24.48 0.49 5.31
CA VAL A 18 23.22 0.10 4.64
C VAL A 18 23.14 -1.42 4.44
N VAL A 19 24.17 -2.03 3.86
CA VAL A 19 24.21 -3.49 3.61
C VAL A 19 24.16 -4.28 4.90
N ASN A 20 24.94 -3.91 5.92
CA ASN A 20 24.98 -4.67 7.18
C ASN A 20 23.72 -4.48 8.04
N THR A 21 23.03 -3.36 7.88
CA THR A 21 21.73 -3.11 8.53
C THR A 21 20.64 -3.92 7.83
N GLY A 22 20.58 -3.92 6.49
CA GLY A 22 19.66 -4.79 5.73
C GLY A 22 19.94 -6.29 5.92
N ALA A 23 21.20 -6.70 6.09
CA ALA A 23 21.54 -8.09 6.42
C ALA A 23 21.20 -8.47 7.88
N SER A 24 20.78 -7.52 8.72
CA SER A 24 20.32 -7.82 10.08
C SER A 24 18.98 -8.56 10.07
N THR A 25 18.13 -8.27 9.08
CA THR A 25 16.81 -8.91 8.90
C THR A 25 16.90 -10.26 8.17
N ASN A 26 18.01 -10.56 7.48
CA ASN A 26 18.25 -11.85 6.84
C ASN A 26 19.53 -12.55 7.36
N PRO A 27 19.42 -13.57 8.23
CA PRO A 27 20.58 -14.22 8.84
C PRO A 27 21.50 -14.96 7.86
N HIS A 28 21.03 -15.30 6.66
CA HIS A 28 21.85 -15.94 5.63
C HIS A 28 22.81 -14.97 4.92
N LEU A 29 22.57 -13.67 5.02
CA LEU A 29 23.42 -12.61 4.43
C LEU A 29 24.42 -12.01 5.43
N GLN A 30 24.52 -12.57 6.64
CA GLN A 30 25.36 -12.02 7.70
C GLN A 30 26.85 -12.22 7.40
N LYS A 31 27.53 -11.13 7.05
CA LYS A 31 28.97 -11.14 6.72
C LYS A 31 29.93 -11.11 7.94
N GLY A 32 29.43 -11.23 9.17
CA GLY A 32 30.28 -11.19 10.38
C GLY A 32 30.98 -9.84 10.62
N CYS A 33 30.53 -8.77 9.96
CA CYS A 33 31.02 -7.41 10.14
C CYS A 33 30.34 -6.72 11.34
N GLY A 34 31.02 -5.74 11.95
CA GLY A 34 30.49 -4.94 13.07
C GLY A 34 30.05 -5.70 14.33
N VAL A 35 29.20 -5.05 15.14
CA VAL A 35 28.63 -5.59 16.39
C VAL A 35 27.13 -5.30 16.40
N ARG A 36 26.33 -6.17 17.02
CA ARG A 36 24.89 -5.95 17.19
C ARG A 36 24.54 -5.83 18.66
N TYR A 37 23.72 -4.84 18.98
CA TYR A 37 23.21 -4.63 20.33
C TYR A 37 21.69 -4.53 20.29
N PRO A 38 20.98 -5.12 21.27
CA PRO A 38 19.55 -4.90 21.42
C PRO A 38 19.30 -3.45 21.83
N THR A 39 18.32 -2.82 21.18
CA THR A 39 17.79 -1.51 21.52
C THR A 39 16.85 -1.62 22.73
N GLY A 40 16.41 -0.47 23.26
CA GLY A 40 15.39 -0.44 24.31
C GLY A 40 14.05 -1.06 23.91
N SER A 41 13.75 -1.18 22.61
CA SER A 41 12.58 -1.87 22.06
C SER A 41 12.77 -3.39 21.91
N GLY A 42 13.98 -3.91 22.15
CA GLY A 42 14.32 -5.33 21.98
C GLY A 42 14.81 -5.71 20.58
N GLU A 43 14.87 -4.77 19.64
CA GLU A 43 15.35 -4.99 18.27
C GLU A 43 16.89 -4.96 18.22
N CYS A 44 17.50 -5.80 17.38
CA CYS A 44 18.96 -5.82 17.24
C CYS A 44 19.41 -4.77 16.22
N ARG A 45 20.04 -3.69 16.66
CA ARG A 45 20.62 -2.67 15.77
C ARG A 45 22.07 -3.00 15.43
N PHE A 46 22.47 -2.71 14.19
CA PHE A 46 23.85 -2.84 13.73
C PHE A 46 24.68 -1.62 14.13
N TYR A 47 25.85 -1.88 14.72
CA TYR A 47 26.83 -0.88 15.11
C TYR A 47 28.19 -1.18 14.48
N SER A 48 28.93 -0.12 14.16
CA SER A 48 30.35 -0.24 13.81
C SER A 48 31.17 0.93 14.34
N TYR A 49 32.49 0.76 14.39
CA TYR A 49 33.41 1.79 14.88
C TYR A 49 34.63 1.87 13.96
N PRO A 50 35.37 2.99 13.94
CA PRO A 50 36.36 3.27 12.90
C PRO A 50 37.44 2.20 12.71
N SER A 51 37.93 1.61 13.81
CA SER A 51 38.93 0.52 13.71
C SER A 51 38.33 -0.74 13.07
N ARG A 52 37.05 -1.06 13.35
CA ARG A 52 36.38 -2.21 12.77
C ARG A 52 36.10 -2.00 11.28
N ILE A 53 35.64 -0.81 10.89
CA ILE A 53 35.45 -0.45 9.48
C ILE A 53 36.77 -0.61 8.71
N HIS A 54 37.88 -0.11 9.26
CA HIS A 54 39.20 -0.28 8.67
C HIS A 54 39.58 -1.77 8.46
N GLU A 55 39.37 -2.62 9.47
CA GLU A 55 39.61 -4.07 9.38
C GLU A 55 38.72 -4.73 8.32
N ASP A 56 37.43 -4.39 8.31
CA ASP A 56 36.43 -4.98 7.42
C ASP A 56 36.66 -4.59 5.95
N PHE A 57 37.22 -3.40 5.67
CA PHE A 57 37.69 -3.00 4.33
C PHE A 57 39.06 -3.58 3.95
N GLY A 58 39.92 -3.89 4.94
CA GLY A 58 41.21 -4.55 4.71
C GLY A 58 41.08 -6.03 4.35
N THR A 59 39.96 -6.65 4.71
CA THR A 59 39.57 -8.00 4.26
C THR A 59 38.73 -7.87 2.99
N SER A 60 39.02 -8.65 1.94
CA SER A 60 38.56 -8.41 0.55
C SER A 60 37.06 -8.57 0.27
N TYR A 61 36.19 -8.46 1.28
CA TYR A 61 34.78 -8.84 1.21
C TYR A 61 33.83 -7.69 0.85
N ILE A 62 34.33 -6.45 0.81
CA ILE A 62 33.48 -5.24 0.77
C ILE A 62 33.76 -4.34 -0.44
N SER A 63 34.98 -4.32 -0.98
CA SER A 63 35.31 -3.46 -2.13
C SER A 63 35.80 -4.27 -3.35
N HIS A 64 35.19 -4.00 -4.51
CA HIS A 64 35.60 -4.58 -5.80
C HIS A 64 36.90 -3.96 -6.34
N GLU A 65 37.25 -2.77 -5.85
CA GLU A 65 38.54 -2.10 -6.03
C GLU A 65 39.19 -1.98 -4.65
N LYS A 66 40.46 -2.31 -4.46
CA LYS A 66 41.16 -2.20 -3.16
C LYS A 66 41.27 -0.72 -2.69
N THR A 67 40.17 -0.11 -2.27
CA THR A 67 40.14 1.19 -1.62
C THR A 67 40.49 0.99 -0.15
N SER A 68 41.75 1.26 0.22
CA SER A 68 42.16 1.19 1.61
C SER A 68 41.61 2.38 2.39
N ILE A 69 40.59 2.17 3.20
CA ILE A 69 40.08 3.17 4.15
C ILE A 69 40.87 3.06 5.44
N SER A 70 41.60 4.12 5.85
CA SER A 70 42.33 4.13 7.12
C SER A 70 41.38 4.34 8.30
N LYS A 71 41.81 3.94 9.51
CA LYS A 71 41.03 4.13 10.75
C LYS A 71 40.64 5.59 10.99
N ASP A 72 41.59 6.51 10.88
CA ASP A 72 41.36 7.94 11.14
C ASP A 72 40.38 8.51 10.11
N TRP A 73 40.47 8.05 8.86
CA TRP A 73 39.57 8.46 7.80
C TRP A 73 38.16 7.91 7.97
N ALA A 74 38.02 6.63 8.36
CA ALA A 74 36.73 6.06 8.73
C ALA A 74 36.08 6.85 9.87
N GLY A 75 36.87 7.31 10.85
CA GLY A 75 36.40 8.17 11.95
C GLY A 75 35.82 9.48 11.43
N LYS A 76 36.57 10.20 10.60
CA LYS A 76 36.11 11.46 10.01
C LYS A 76 34.85 11.27 9.15
N ILE A 77 34.80 10.22 8.32
CA ILE A 77 33.62 9.94 7.49
C ILE A 77 32.39 9.68 8.35
N CYS A 78 32.52 8.91 9.44
CA CYS A 78 31.41 8.66 10.35
C CYS A 78 30.93 9.96 11.04
N GLU A 79 31.86 10.82 11.47
CA GLU A 79 31.53 12.13 12.04
C GLU A 79 30.79 13.03 11.03
N ASP A 80 31.25 13.05 9.77
CA ASP A 80 30.60 13.80 8.68
C ASP A 80 29.19 13.27 8.42
N LEU A 81 29.00 11.94 8.36
CA LEU A 81 27.67 11.32 8.18
C LEU A 81 26.74 11.53 9.39
N CYS A 82 27.29 11.64 10.60
CA CYS A 82 26.53 12.07 11.78
C CYS A 82 26.08 13.52 11.66
N ALA A 83 26.95 14.42 11.21
CA ALA A 83 26.62 15.83 11.01
C ALA A 83 25.54 16.03 9.93
N LEU A 84 25.48 15.12 8.95
CA LEU A 84 24.42 15.09 7.93
C LEU A 84 23.08 14.50 8.44
N GLY A 85 23.03 13.95 9.67
CA GLY A 85 21.82 13.33 10.20
C GLY A 85 21.53 11.94 9.61
N ILE A 86 22.55 11.24 9.11
CA ILE A 86 22.43 9.88 8.56
C ILE A 86 22.81 8.83 9.61
N LEU A 87 23.90 9.09 10.33
CA LEU A 87 24.37 8.21 11.40
C LEU A 87 24.09 8.78 12.78
N GLY A 88 23.74 7.91 13.72
CA GLY A 88 23.79 8.16 15.15
C GLY A 88 25.11 7.66 15.73
N SER A 89 25.45 8.08 16.95
CA SER A 89 26.62 7.57 17.66
C SER A 89 26.34 7.34 19.14
N GLU A 90 26.84 6.23 19.67
CA GLU A 90 26.74 5.87 21.07
C GLU A 90 28.11 5.47 21.63
N MET A 91 28.37 5.81 22.89
CA MET A 91 29.61 5.45 23.58
C MET A 91 29.48 4.06 24.20
N ILE A 92 29.94 3.04 23.48
CA ILE A 92 29.85 1.63 23.89
C ILE A 92 31.24 1.12 24.32
N ARG A 93 31.27 0.26 25.34
CA ARG A 93 32.49 -0.44 25.76
C ARG A 93 32.54 -1.80 25.07
N ALA A 94 33.35 -1.94 24.03
CA ALA A 94 33.54 -3.23 23.37
C ALA A 94 34.19 -4.26 24.33
N PRO A 95 33.90 -5.57 24.21
CA PRO A 95 34.36 -6.61 25.15
C PRO A 95 35.88 -6.69 25.38
N ARG A 96 36.70 -6.11 24.50
CA ARG A 96 38.17 -6.12 24.57
C ARG A 96 38.80 -4.73 24.71
N GLN A 97 38.00 -3.68 24.91
CA GLN A 97 38.50 -2.30 25.03
C GLN A 97 38.48 -1.82 26.50
N SER A 98 39.54 -1.09 26.88
CA SER A 98 39.68 -0.53 28.22
C SER A 98 38.72 0.63 28.50
N GLY A 99 38.30 1.36 27.46
CA GLY A 99 37.39 2.50 27.53
C GLY A 99 36.18 2.37 26.60
N LYS A 100 35.21 3.29 26.76
CA LYS A 100 34.11 3.46 25.81
C LYS A 100 34.64 4.12 24.53
N THR A 101 34.17 3.67 23.37
CA THR A 101 34.50 4.25 22.06
C THR A 101 33.22 4.56 21.29
N PRO A 102 33.23 5.54 20.38
CA PRO A 102 32.07 5.88 19.57
C PRO A 102 31.75 4.72 18.61
N HIS A 103 30.53 4.23 18.70
CA HIS A 103 29.94 3.25 17.81
C HIS A 103 28.80 3.92 17.05
N TYR A 104 28.87 3.84 15.74
CA TYR A 104 27.97 4.48 14.81
C TYR A 104 26.93 3.48 14.29
N TYR A 105 25.75 3.99 13.95
CA TYR A 105 24.62 3.22 13.44
C TYR A 105 23.76 4.09 12.51
N LEU A 106 22.97 3.49 11.61
CA LEU A 106 22.01 4.24 10.79
C LEU A 106 20.88 4.77 11.66
N LEU A 107 20.57 6.05 11.54
CA LEU A 107 19.38 6.63 12.16
C LEU A 107 18.12 6.06 11.51
N GLU A 108 17.09 5.88 12.33
CA GLU A 108 15.77 5.41 11.90
C GLU A 108 14.91 6.57 11.39
N GLY A 109 13.95 6.25 10.53
CA GLY A 109 12.99 7.20 9.96
C GLY A 109 13.24 7.57 8.51
N TYR A 110 12.26 8.25 7.90
CA TYR A 110 12.28 8.56 6.47
C TYR A 110 13.30 9.64 6.08
N GLU A 111 13.63 10.60 6.96
CA GLU A 111 14.59 11.66 6.66
C GLU A 111 16.02 11.13 6.42
N PRO A 112 16.62 10.33 7.33
CA PRO A 112 17.88 9.64 7.05
C PRO A 112 17.82 8.78 5.79
N TYR A 113 16.71 8.06 5.58
CA TYR A 113 16.50 7.22 4.40
C TYR A 113 16.54 8.03 3.09
N LEU A 114 15.86 9.18 3.03
CA LEU A 114 15.87 10.05 1.85
C LEU A 114 17.27 10.58 1.52
N LEU A 115 18.06 10.92 2.55
CA LEU A 115 19.45 11.32 2.33
C LEU A 115 20.28 10.16 1.74
N ILE A 116 20.10 8.94 2.25
CA ILE A 116 20.77 7.74 1.71
C ILE A 116 20.39 7.51 0.25
N MET A 117 19.10 7.54 -0.07
CA MET A 117 18.61 7.33 -1.44
C MET A 117 19.12 8.40 -2.40
N LYS A 118 19.17 9.67 -1.96
CA LYS A 118 19.75 10.77 -2.74
C LYS A 118 21.21 10.49 -3.11
N TYR A 119 21.99 9.95 -2.18
CA TYR A 119 23.38 9.58 -2.47
C TYR A 119 23.49 8.34 -3.35
N LEU A 120 22.65 7.33 -3.14
CA LEU A 120 22.59 6.14 -4.00
C LEU A 120 22.39 6.54 -5.46
N PHE A 121 21.34 7.29 -5.79
CA PHE A 121 21.04 7.67 -7.18
C PHE A 121 22.09 8.62 -7.78
N ARG A 122 22.72 9.47 -6.96
CA ARG A 122 23.82 10.33 -7.43
C ARG A 122 25.10 9.54 -7.74
N MET A 123 25.43 8.54 -6.91
CA MET A 123 26.69 7.80 -6.97
C MET A 123 26.63 6.59 -7.91
N VAL A 124 25.45 6.01 -8.08
CA VAL A 124 25.21 4.81 -8.89
C VAL A 124 24.31 5.20 -10.05
N ARG A 125 24.91 5.45 -11.22
CA ARG A 125 24.17 5.87 -12.43
C ARG A 125 23.75 4.71 -13.33
N ASP A 126 24.39 3.55 -13.17
CA ASP A 126 24.06 2.36 -13.96
C ASP A 126 22.77 1.72 -13.39
N PRO A 127 21.69 1.61 -14.19
CA PRO A 127 20.41 1.07 -13.71
C PRO A 127 20.50 -0.38 -13.22
N GLY A 128 21.35 -1.21 -13.83
CA GLY A 128 21.57 -2.58 -13.39
C GLY A 128 22.21 -2.63 -12.00
N MET A 129 23.21 -1.78 -11.76
CA MET A 129 23.80 -1.65 -10.43
C MET A 129 22.84 -1.06 -9.41
N GLN A 130 21.98 -0.11 -9.78
CA GLN A 130 20.96 0.42 -8.86
C GLN A 130 20.07 -0.70 -8.33
N ARG A 131 19.63 -1.62 -9.20
CA ARG A 131 18.80 -2.78 -8.85
C ARG A 131 19.51 -3.76 -7.92
N VAL A 132 20.75 -4.14 -8.24
CA VAL A 132 21.57 -5.00 -7.36
C VAL A 132 21.75 -4.39 -5.97
N LEU A 133 21.71 -3.06 -5.87
CA LEU A 133 21.80 -2.33 -4.61
C LEU A 133 20.43 -2.08 -3.96
N MET A 134 19.29 -2.38 -4.59
CA MET A 134 17.97 -2.47 -3.93
C MET A 134 17.95 -3.68 -2.99
N ASN A 135 18.64 -3.54 -1.86
CA ASN A 135 18.80 -4.60 -0.88
C ASN A 135 17.65 -4.59 0.13
N ALA A 136 17.71 -5.52 1.09
CA ALA A 136 16.73 -5.64 2.16
C ALA A 136 16.48 -4.33 2.93
N TYR A 137 17.47 -3.45 3.11
CA TYR A 137 17.27 -2.17 3.78
C TYR A 137 16.39 -1.23 2.95
N VAL A 138 16.70 -1.06 1.65
CA VAL A 138 15.91 -0.18 0.75
C VAL A 138 14.48 -0.71 0.62
N ILE A 139 14.35 -2.02 0.48
CA ILE A 139 13.08 -2.71 0.45
C ILE A 139 12.30 -2.48 1.75
N GLU A 140 12.90 -2.70 2.91
CA GLU A 140 12.19 -2.55 4.19
C GLU A 140 11.69 -1.11 4.42
N HIS A 141 12.41 -0.12 3.92
CA HIS A 141 12.08 1.31 4.11
C HIS A 141 11.23 1.90 2.96
N THR A 142 11.01 1.15 1.88
CA THR A 142 10.09 1.54 0.79
C THR A 142 8.73 0.91 1.04
N ASP A 143 7.96 1.53 1.92
CA ASP A 143 6.66 1.06 2.40
C ASP A 143 5.54 2.08 2.17
N ALA A 144 4.32 1.74 2.61
CA ALA A 144 3.16 2.63 2.53
C ALA A 144 3.33 3.92 3.34
N GLY A 145 4.05 3.87 4.47
CA GLY A 145 4.30 5.03 5.33
C GLY A 145 5.23 6.04 4.66
N LEU A 146 6.24 5.59 3.91
CA LEU A 146 7.11 6.44 3.09
C LEU A 146 6.28 7.17 2.03
N VAL A 147 5.38 6.46 1.35
CA VAL A 147 4.51 7.06 0.34
C VAL A 147 3.67 8.17 0.97
N ARG A 148 3.00 7.90 2.10
CA ARG A 148 2.23 8.92 2.83
C ARG A 148 3.07 10.09 3.28
N TYR A 149 4.28 9.82 3.78
CA TYR A 149 5.22 10.83 4.23
C TYR A 149 5.59 11.79 3.08
N ILE A 150 5.97 11.26 1.91
CA ILE A 150 6.33 12.07 0.74
C ILE A 150 5.14 12.86 0.20
N LEU A 151 3.97 12.23 0.07
CA LEU A 151 2.75 12.91 -0.38
C LEU A 151 2.36 14.03 0.60
N SER A 152 2.47 13.80 1.91
CA SER A 152 2.20 14.82 2.93
C SER A 152 3.20 15.98 2.85
N GLN A 153 4.50 15.73 2.66
CA GLN A 153 5.52 16.78 2.50
C GLN A 153 5.26 17.64 1.26
N LYS A 154 4.79 17.01 0.18
CA LYS A 154 4.37 17.68 -1.05
C LYS A 154 3.00 18.37 -0.92
N GLY A 155 2.35 18.31 0.24
CA GLY A 155 1.07 18.97 0.50
C GLY A 155 -0.09 18.40 -0.31
N VAL A 156 0.01 17.14 -0.74
CA VAL A 156 -0.95 16.49 -1.62
C VAL A 156 -2.32 16.34 -0.94
N GLU A 157 -3.36 16.60 -1.73
CA GLU A 157 -4.76 16.47 -1.33
C GLU A 157 -5.52 15.58 -2.30
N ILE A 158 -6.41 14.76 -1.76
CA ILE A 158 -7.35 13.94 -2.52
C ILE A 158 -8.68 14.66 -2.58
N GLN A 159 -9.05 15.16 -3.75
CA GLN A 159 -10.42 15.60 -3.98
C GLN A 159 -11.30 14.39 -4.25
N ARG A 160 -12.22 14.08 -3.32
CA ARG A 160 -13.10 12.92 -3.42
C ARG A 160 -14.55 13.32 -3.20
N SER A 161 -15.41 12.88 -4.11
CA SER A 161 -16.86 12.81 -3.87
C SER A 161 -17.18 11.48 -3.20
N ILE A 162 -17.52 11.52 -1.92
CA ILE A 162 -17.84 10.33 -1.13
C ILE A 162 -19.36 10.06 -1.25
N PRO A 163 -19.79 8.92 -1.81
CA PRO A 163 -21.21 8.51 -1.90
C PRO A 163 -21.79 8.17 -0.54
N LEU A 164 -23.02 8.64 -0.24
CA LEU A 164 -23.62 8.45 1.09
C LEU A 164 -23.78 6.98 1.50
N CYS A 165 -23.73 6.03 0.56
CA CYS A 165 -23.71 4.59 0.84
C CYS A 165 -22.36 4.07 1.36
N ASP A 166 -21.29 4.87 1.36
CA ASP A 166 -19.99 4.53 1.94
C ASP A 166 -19.88 4.90 3.44
N TRP A 167 -20.95 5.40 4.06
CA TRP A 167 -21.03 5.66 5.50
C TRP A 167 -21.47 4.41 6.27
N GLU A 168 -21.11 4.30 7.55
CA GLU A 168 -21.50 3.19 8.42
C GLU A 168 -23.03 2.96 8.43
N THR A 169 -23.43 1.70 8.55
CA THR A 169 -24.81 1.23 8.38
C THR A 169 -25.86 1.99 9.23
N TYR A 170 -25.51 2.42 10.44
CA TYR A 170 -26.41 3.18 11.31
C TYR A 170 -26.37 4.70 11.09
N GLU A 171 -25.36 5.20 10.36
CA GLU A 171 -25.18 6.62 10.00
C GLU A 171 -25.81 6.90 8.63
N ALA A 172 -25.58 6.04 7.64
CA ALA A 172 -25.87 6.29 6.23
C ALA A 172 -27.34 6.67 5.95
N PRO A 173 -28.37 6.00 6.52
CA PRO A 173 -29.76 6.45 6.34
C PRO A 173 -30.03 7.86 6.89
N LYS A 174 -29.43 8.20 8.05
CA LYS A 174 -29.61 9.51 8.69
C LYS A 174 -28.91 10.60 7.89
N VAL A 175 -27.70 10.30 7.41
CA VAL A 175 -26.90 11.18 6.55
C VAL A 175 -27.63 11.43 5.23
N PHE A 176 -28.22 10.39 4.62
CA PHE A 176 -29.04 10.50 3.42
C PHE A 176 -30.23 11.44 3.61
N GLU A 177 -31.02 11.26 4.67
CA GLU A 177 -32.13 12.16 4.97
C GLU A 177 -31.67 13.61 5.21
N GLN A 178 -30.60 13.80 5.98
CA GLN A 178 -30.08 15.13 6.30
C GLN A 178 -29.50 15.83 5.08
N TYR A 179 -28.84 15.10 4.19
CA TYR A 179 -28.34 15.63 2.92
C TYR A 179 -29.48 16.25 2.11
N PHE A 180 -30.56 15.51 1.86
CA PHE A 180 -31.69 16.05 1.10
C PHE A 180 -32.46 17.15 1.83
N ARG A 181 -32.54 17.12 3.17
CA ARG A 181 -33.11 18.26 3.92
C ARG A 181 -32.30 19.55 3.73
N THR A 182 -30.97 19.44 3.57
CA THR A 182 -30.11 20.59 3.29
C THR A 182 -30.18 21.04 1.83
N GLU A 183 -30.17 20.08 0.89
CA GLU A 183 -30.13 20.36 -0.55
C GLU A 183 -31.47 20.78 -1.13
N CYS A 184 -32.58 20.24 -0.62
CA CYS A 184 -33.92 20.56 -1.09
C CYS A 184 -34.51 21.70 -0.23
N LEU A 185 -34.34 22.93 -0.71
CA LEU A 185 -34.71 24.20 -0.03
C LEU A 185 -36.20 24.37 0.39
N ASN A 186 -37.08 23.36 0.27
CA ASN A 186 -38.54 23.50 0.49
C ASN A 186 -39.22 22.29 1.14
N ASP A 187 -38.57 21.57 2.08
CA ASP A 187 -39.17 20.40 2.77
C ASP A 187 -39.68 19.28 1.84
N SER A 188 -39.25 19.25 0.58
CA SER A 188 -39.63 18.17 -0.32
C SER A 188 -38.97 16.87 0.14
N ALA A 189 -39.76 15.80 0.20
CA ALA A 189 -39.25 14.46 0.49
C ALA A 189 -38.08 14.11 -0.45
N PRO A 190 -37.11 13.29 -0.01
CA PRO A 190 -36.04 12.80 -0.86
C PRO A 190 -36.60 12.21 -2.17
N PRO A 191 -35.91 12.39 -3.31
CA PRO A 191 -36.39 11.92 -4.61
C PRO A 191 -36.47 10.38 -4.71
N CYS A 192 -35.86 9.67 -3.77
CA CYS A 192 -35.72 8.22 -3.70
C CYS A 192 -35.63 7.80 -2.22
N THR A 193 -36.01 6.55 -1.90
CA THR A 193 -35.68 5.97 -0.58
C THR A 193 -34.19 5.61 -0.53
N PHE A 194 -33.62 5.51 0.67
CA PHE A 194 -32.23 5.07 0.83
C PHE A 194 -31.98 3.67 0.21
N ALA A 195 -32.97 2.78 0.30
CA ALA A 195 -32.96 1.48 -0.37
C ALA A 195 -32.86 1.62 -1.90
N ALA A 196 -33.71 2.44 -2.52
CA ALA A 196 -33.68 2.68 -3.95
C ALA A 196 -32.37 3.33 -4.42
N TYR A 197 -31.74 4.15 -3.58
CA TYR A 197 -30.42 4.72 -3.83
C TYR A 197 -29.31 3.66 -3.83
N ILE A 198 -29.25 2.81 -2.80
CA ILE A 198 -28.20 1.78 -2.67
C ILE A 198 -28.25 0.77 -3.82
N PHE A 199 -29.45 0.35 -4.21
CA PHE A 199 -29.65 -0.58 -5.32
C PHE A 199 -29.60 0.09 -6.70
N GLU A 200 -29.21 1.37 -6.76
CA GLU A 200 -29.08 2.14 -8.01
C GLU A 200 -30.37 2.12 -8.87
N GLN A 201 -31.54 1.96 -8.22
CA GLN A 201 -32.87 1.90 -8.85
C GLN A 201 -33.43 3.30 -9.17
N SER A 202 -32.64 4.34 -8.93
CA SER A 202 -33.02 5.73 -9.12
C SER A 202 -31.83 6.53 -9.61
N SER A 203 -32.10 7.63 -10.33
CA SER A 203 -31.05 8.52 -10.84
C SER A 203 -30.42 9.41 -9.76
N CYS A 204 -30.73 9.18 -8.48
CA CYS A 204 -30.20 9.99 -7.38
C CYS A 204 -28.76 9.54 -7.06
N THR A 205 -27.81 10.47 -7.12
CA THR A 205 -26.39 10.22 -6.80
C THR A 205 -25.90 11.19 -5.71
N PRO A 206 -26.50 11.18 -4.50
CA PRO A 206 -26.06 12.04 -3.41
C PRO A 206 -24.61 11.71 -3.00
N MET A 207 -23.78 12.73 -2.99
CA MET A 207 -22.35 12.63 -2.67
C MET A 207 -21.90 13.90 -1.94
N VAL A 208 -20.90 13.76 -1.05
CA VAL A 208 -20.21 14.88 -0.41
C VAL A 208 -18.82 15.01 -1.01
N SER A 209 -18.54 16.14 -1.65
CA SER A 209 -17.21 16.45 -2.18
C SER A 209 -16.33 17.07 -1.10
N LEU A 210 -15.22 16.42 -0.76
CA LEU A 210 -14.25 16.86 0.23
C LEU A 210 -12.84 16.90 -0.36
N ARG A 211 -12.03 17.82 0.16
CA ARG A 211 -10.58 17.88 -0.01
C ARG A 211 -9.92 17.20 1.18
N LEU A 212 -9.33 16.04 0.95
CA LEU A 212 -8.82 15.15 2.00
C LEU A 212 -7.29 15.10 1.91
N PRO A 213 -6.56 15.75 2.83
CA PRO A 213 -5.09 15.72 2.81
C PRO A 213 -4.56 14.31 3.05
N VAL A 214 -3.44 13.97 2.43
CA VAL A 214 -2.67 12.79 2.84
C VAL A 214 -1.94 13.14 4.14
N PHE A 215 -2.09 12.29 5.15
CA PHE A 215 -1.45 12.48 6.44
C PHE A 215 -0.27 11.52 6.61
N PRO A 216 0.82 11.94 7.27
CA PRO A 216 1.83 10.99 7.72
C PRO A 216 1.24 10.12 8.84
N ASP A 217 1.91 9.02 9.11
CA ASP A 217 1.54 8.13 10.21
C ASP A 217 1.73 8.83 11.56
N GLY A 218 0.92 8.44 12.55
CA GLY A 218 1.04 8.93 13.94
C GLY A 218 0.14 10.12 14.35
N LEU A 219 -0.57 10.77 13.42
CA LEU A 219 -1.59 11.77 13.79
C LEU A 219 -2.85 11.12 14.38
N SER A 220 -3.41 11.73 15.41
CA SER A 220 -4.71 11.35 15.99
C SER A 220 -5.89 11.65 15.06
N ASP A 221 -7.03 10.98 15.27
CA ASP A 221 -8.28 11.23 14.51
C ASP A 221 -8.72 12.69 14.68
N GLU A 222 -8.58 13.26 15.87
CA GLU A 222 -8.93 14.64 16.19
C GLU A 222 -8.07 15.66 15.43
N GLU A 223 -6.76 15.45 15.37
CA GLU A 223 -5.84 16.31 14.61
C GLU A 223 -6.16 16.26 13.11
N ARG A 224 -6.35 15.06 12.57
CA ARG A 224 -6.74 14.86 11.16
C ARG A 224 -8.06 15.58 10.85
N MET A 225 -9.07 15.37 11.70
CA MET A 225 -10.38 15.98 11.52
C MET A 225 -10.37 17.51 11.65
N ALA A 226 -9.50 18.08 12.49
CA ALA A 226 -9.33 19.53 12.57
C ALA A 226 -8.81 20.12 11.25
N VAL A 227 -7.80 19.48 10.64
CA VAL A 227 -7.26 19.90 9.33
C VAL A 227 -8.31 19.74 8.22
N ILE A 228 -9.01 18.61 8.18
CA ILE A 228 -10.08 18.35 7.19
C ILE A 228 -11.20 19.39 7.31
N THR A 229 -11.64 19.70 8.54
CA THR A 229 -12.70 20.69 8.79
C THR A 229 -12.26 22.07 8.31
N SER A 230 -11.02 22.46 8.60
CA SER A 230 -10.44 23.74 8.17
C SER A 230 -10.40 23.86 6.64
N ARG A 231 -9.93 22.82 5.92
CA ARG A 231 -9.86 22.82 4.44
C ARG A 231 -11.21 22.75 3.76
N ASN A 232 -12.23 22.22 4.43
CA ASN A 232 -13.58 22.02 3.90
C ASN A 232 -14.62 22.89 4.60
N GLN A 233 -14.23 24.08 5.09
CA GLN A 233 -15.08 24.93 5.94
C GLN A 233 -16.49 25.11 5.37
N GLN A 234 -16.62 25.50 4.09
CA GLN A 234 -17.91 25.70 3.44
C GLN A 234 -18.78 24.44 3.43
N MET A 235 -18.19 23.26 3.19
CA MET A 235 -18.93 21.99 3.20
C MET A 235 -19.38 21.62 4.62
N PHE A 236 -18.55 21.86 5.63
CA PHE A 236 -18.91 21.62 7.03
C PHE A 236 -19.91 22.65 7.60
N GLU A 237 -19.97 23.86 7.02
CA GLU A 237 -20.99 24.86 7.34
C GLU A 237 -22.33 24.48 6.72
N ARG A 238 -22.34 24.11 5.44
CA ARG A 238 -23.53 23.64 4.73
C ARG A 238 -24.08 22.35 5.33
N HIS A 239 -23.22 21.39 5.61
CA HIS A 239 -23.54 20.07 6.15
C HIS A 239 -22.96 19.90 7.55
N SER A 240 -23.50 20.61 8.53
CA SER A 240 -23.03 20.60 9.92
C SER A 240 -23.00 19.20 10.57
N TRP A 241 -23.81 18.27 10.05
CA TRP A 241 -23.84 16.88 10.47
C TRP A 241 -22.55 16.10 10.19
N LEU A 242 -21.70 16.56 9.26
CA LEU A 242 -20.37 15.97 8.99
C LEU A 242 -19.46 16.00 10.24
N LYS A 243 -19.71 16.93 11.17
CA LYS A 243 -18.96 16.97 12.44
C LYS A 243 -19.30 15.79 13.34
N ARG A 244 -20.50 15.22 13.22
CA ARG A 244 -21.02 14.11 14.02
C ARG A 244 -20.86 12.76 13.33
N TYR A 245 -21.13 12.69 12.02
CA TYR A 245 -21.08 11.46 11.23
C TYR A 245 -19.87 11.48 10.31
N ARG A 246 -18.82 10.75 10.72
CA ARG A 246 -17.49 10.79 10.10
C ARG A 246 -17.08 9.48 9.45
N SER A 247 -17.92 8.44 9.50
CA SER A 247 -17.58 7.11 9.01
C SER A 247 -17.13 7.09 7.55
N GLY A 248 -17.79 7.84 6.66
CA GLY A 248 -17.35 7.96 5.25
C GLY A 248 -15.96 8.61 5.09
N ILE A 249 -15.59 9.53 6.00
CA ILE A 249 -14.24 10.13 6.03
C ILE A 249 -13.22 9.12 6.60
N ARG A 250 -13.60 8.33 7.59
CA ARG A 250 -12.73 7.27 8.13
C ARG A 250 -12.47 6.16 7.13
N GLU A 251 -13.51 5.71 6.42
CA GLU A 251 -13.43 4.73 5.33
C GLU A 251 -12.47 5.20 4.22
N HIS A 252 -12.42 6.52 3.97
CA HIS A 252 -11.45 7.09 3.04
C HIS A 252 -10.00 6.77 3.44
N TYR A 253 -9.62 7.06 4.68
CA TYR A 253 -8.25 6.82 5.16
C TYR A 253 -7.97 5.36 5.51
N GLY A 254 -9.01 4.55 5.74
CA GLY A 254 -8.88 3.12 5.99
C GLY A 254 -8.57 2.32 4.73
N ARG A 255 -9.44 2.41 3.71
CA ARG A 255 -9.39 1.54 2.53
C ARG A 255 -9.14 2.29 1.23
N PHE A 256 -9.86 3.39 1.02
CA PHE A 256 -9.85 4.07 -0.28
C PHE A 256 -8.49 4.67 -0.63
N GLU A 257 -7.88 5.44 0.29
CA GLU A 257 -6.57 6.07 0.12
C GLU A 257 -5.53 5.02 -0.24
N TYR A 258 -5.53 3.92 0.52
CA TYR A 258 -4.59 2.84 0.30
C TYR A 258 -4.76 2.22 -1.09
N GLN A 259 -5.98 1.80 -1.46
CA GLN A 259 -6.24 1.11 -2.73
C GLN A 259 -6.07 1.99 -3.97
N HIS A 260 -6.39 3.28 -3.89
CA HIS A 260 -6.44 4.14 -5.08
C HIS A 260 -5.16 4.99 -5.26
N TRP A 261 -4.40 5.22 -4.18
CA TRP A 261 -3.27 6.15 -4.19
C TRP A 261 -2.01 5.50 -3.67
N ILE A 262 -2.02 4.96 -2.44
CA ILE A 262 -0.80 4.44 -1.81
C ILE A 262 -0.30 3.19 -2.51
N LEU A 263 -1.15 2.19 -2.71
CA LEU A 263 -0.77 0.93 -3.32
C LEU A 263 -0.33 1.09 -4.78
N PRO A 264 -1.02 1.89 -5.63
CA PRO A 264 -0.54 2.13 -6.99
C PRO A 264 0.81 2.83 -7.08
N ILE A 265 1.10 3.78 -6.18
CA ILE A 265 2.44 4.38 -6.13
C ILE A 265 3.44 3.35 -5.64
N LEU A 266 3.12 2.65 -4.56
CA LEU A 266 4.00 1.68 -3.93
C LEU A 266 4.41 0.59 -4.94
N ALA A 267 3.46 -0.01 -5.66
CA ALA A 267 3.77 -1.03 -6.66
C ALA A 267 4.74 -0.53 -7.75
N LEU A 268 4.60 0.72 -8.23
CA LEU A 268 5.50 1.30 -9.23
C LEU A 268 6.92 1.52 -8.68
N ILE A 269 7.06 2.12 -7.49
CA ILE A 269 8.37 2.44 -6.90
C ILE A 269 9.11 1.19 -6.41
N ARG A 270 8.37 0.12 -6.10
CA ARG A 270 8.93 -1.20 -5.78
C ARG A 270 9.42 -1.93 -7.01
N ALA A 271 8.67 -1.83 -8.10
CA ALA A 271 9.03 -2.43 -9.38
C ALA A 271 10.22 -1.75 -10.08
N SER A 272 10.44 -0.44 -9.85
CA SER A 272 11.40 0.34 -10.61
C SER A 272 12.19 1.34 -9.75
N PRO A 273 13.54 1.20 -9.66
CA PRO A 273 14.39 2.19 -9.01
C PRO A 273 14.30 3.58 -9.63
N ALA A 274 14.09 3.67 -10.95
CA ALA A 274 13.90 4.95 -11.62
C ALA A 274 12.58 5.63 -11.21
N ALA A 275 11.50 4.84 -11.05
CA ALA A 275 10.24 5.38 -10.53
C ALA A 275 10.36 5.78 -9.05
N LEU A 276 11.13 5.03 -8.25
CA LEU A 276 11.47 5.42 -6.88
C LEU A 276 12.25 6.74 -6.83
N GLU A 277 13.26 6.92 -7.68
CA GLU A 277 14.01 8.18 -7.77
C GLU A 277 13.10 9.36 -8.12
N ASP A 278 12.26 9.20 -9.15
CA ASP A 278 11.31 10.22 -9.59
C ASP A 278 10.25 10.53 -8.52
N PHE A 279 9.80 9.52 -7.76
CA PHE A 279 8.89 9.71 -6.64
C PHE A 279 9.52 10.53 -5.51
N LEU A 280 10.73 10.17 -5.09
CA LEU A 280 11.39 10.79 -3.94
C LEU A 280 11.90 12.20 -4.26
N PHE A 281 12.45 12.40 -5.46
CA PHE A 281 13.21 13.61 -5.80
C PHE A 281 12.72 14.34 -7.04
N GLY A 282 11.74 13.80 -7.77
CA GLY A 282 11.16 14.47 -8.93
C GLY A 282 10.38 15.73 -8.55
N ASP A 283 10.24 16.62 -9.52
CA ASP A 283 9.43 17.83 -9.41
C ASP A 283 7.95 17.47 -9.66
N TRP A 284 7.23 17.32 -8.55
CA TRP A 284 5.81 17.02 -8.57
C TRP A 284 5.08 18.34 -8.44
N GLU A 285 4.85 19.03 -9.54
CA GLU A 285 3.86 20.11 -9.53
C GLU A 285 2.47 19.45 -9.56
N PRO A 286 1.65 19.57 -8.51
CA PRO A 286 0.29 19.08 -8.54
C PRO A 286 -0.50 19.98 -9.50
N TYR A 287 -0.54 19.63 -10.78
CA TYR A 287 -1.45 20.24 -11.72
C TYR A 287 -2.88 19.99 -11.21
N SER A 288 -3.54 21.04 -10.72
CA SER A 288 -4.95 21.05 -10.32
C SER A 288 -5.37 20.09 -9.18
N GLY A 289 -4.45 19.64 -8.32
CA GLY A 289 -4.79 18.73 -7.21
C GLY A 289 -5.13 17.30 -7.63
N SER A 290 -4.80 16.92 -8.88
CA SER A 290 -4.94 15.54 -9.37
C SER A 290 -3.59 14.84 -9.35
N LEU A 291 -3.51 13.65 -8.74
CA LEU A 291 -2.34 12.77 -8.85
C LEU A 291 -2.25 12.05 -10.20
N ALA A 292 -3.22 12.24 -11.10
CA ALA A 292 -3.21 11.58 -12.40
C ALA A 292 -1.91 11.86 -13.18
N TYR A 293 -1.42 13.10 -13.18
CA TYR A 293 -0.18 13.44 -13.89
C TYR A 293 1.07 12.83 -13.24
N PRO A 294 1.33 12.98 -11.93
CA PRO A 294 2.46 12.29 -11.30
C PRO A 294 2.42 10.77 -11.41
N LEU A 295 1.24 10.15 -11.32
CA LEU A 295 1.12 8.71 -11.53
C LEU A 295 1.37 8.32 -12.99
N PHE A 296 0.92 9.14 -13.94
CA PHE A 296 1.24 8.97 -15.36
C PHE A 296 2.75 9.03 -15.60
N THR A 297 3.45 10.03 -15.03
CA THR A 297 4.91 10.15 -15.20
C THR A 297 5.64 8.97 -14.53
N LEU A 298 5.23 8.58 -13.32
CA LEU A 298 5.78 7.41 -12.65
C LEU A 298 5.58 6.12 -13.45
N MET A 299 4.38 5.89 -13.99
CA MET A 299 4.07 4.71 -14.79
C MET A 299 4.99 4.62 -16.01
N PHE A 300 5.12 5.70 -16.79
CA PHE A 300 5.99 5.69 -17.97
C PHE A 300 7.49 5.64 -17.62
N THR A 301 7.89 6.20 -16.47
CA THR A 301 9.25 6.04 -15.93
C THR A 301 9.53 4.57 -15.59
N ALA A 302 8.59 3.89 -14.92
CA ALA A 302 8.69 2.47 -14.60
C ALA A 302 8.73 1.60 -15.86
N VAL A 303 7.83 1.84 -16.83
CA VAL A 303 7.81 1.12 -18.12
C VAL A 303 9.15 1.27 -18.84
N ARG A 304 9.72 2.47 -18.90
CA ARG A 304 11.03 2.71 -19.53
C ARG A 304 12.14 1.90 -18.85
N ASP A 305 12.20 1.93 -17.52
CA ASP A 305 13.20 1.20 -16.75
C ASP A 305 13.05 -0.32 -16.90
N LEU A 306 11.83 -0.83 -16.76
CA LEU A 306 11.51 -2.25 -16.91
C LEU A 306 11.76 -2.77 -18.33
N ALA A 307 11.52 -1.96 -19.36
CA ALA A 307 11.82 -2.34 -20.74
C ALA A 307 13.33 -2.51 -21.01
N LEU A 308 14.18 -1.77 -20.27
CA LEU A 308 15.64 -1.87 -20.39
C LEU A 308 16.18 -3.13 -19.70
N VAL A 309 15.66 -3.46 -18.52
CA VAL A 309 16.21 -4.54 -17.69
C VAL A 309 15.48 -5.87 -17.88
N ARG A 310 14.19 -5.84 -18.22
CA ARG A 310 13.30 -7.01 -18.46
C ARG A 310 13.20 -7.97 -17.28
N ASP A 311 13.36 -7.46 -16.07
CA ASP A 311 13.31 -8.23 -14.84
C ASP A 311 12.67 -7.41 -13.71
N VAL A 312 12.23 -8.09 -12.66
CA VAL A 312 11.90 -7.49 -11.36
C VAL A 312 12.76 -8.25 -10.35
N GLU A 313 13.91 -7.66 -9.98
CA GLU A 313 14.80 -8.31 -9.02
C GLU A 313 14.07 -8.53 -7.70
N HIS A 314 14.32 -9.68 -7.06
CA HIS A 314 13.53 -10.35 -6.01
C HIS A 314 12.92 -9.43 -4.94
N ASP A 315 11.86 -8.72 -5.31
CA ASP A 315 11.10 -7.84 -4.44
C ASP A 315 10.02 -8.67 -3.73
N PRO A 316 9.97 -8.69 -2.38
CA PRO A 316 9.00 -9.51 -1.65
C PRO A 316 7.54 -9.05 -1.78
N MET A 317 7.27 -7.95 -2.48
CA MET A 317 5.94 -7.44 -2.74
C MET A 317 5.49 -7.65 -4.19
N VAL A 318 6.40 -7.63 -5.16
CA VAL A 318 6.07 -7.69 -6.60
C VAL A 318 6.42 -9.06 -7.16
N GLU A 319 5.40 -9.80 -7.57
CA GLU A 319 5.53 -11.15 -8.12
C GLU A 319 5.86 -11.09 -9.62
N MET A 320 5.08 -10.32 -10.38
CA MET A 320 5.18 -10.28 -11.83
C MET A 320 4.69 -8.95 -12.40
N ILE A 321 5.24 -8.57 -13.55
CA ILE A 321 4.79 -7.40 -14.30
C ILE A 321 4.48 -7.79 -15.73
N ARG A 322 3.34 -7.34 -16.24
CA ARG A 322 2.93 -7.54 -17.63
C ARG A 322 2.72 -6.19 -18.31
N PHE A 323 3.29 -6.04 -19.50
CA PHE A 323 3.06 -4.90 -20.37
C PHE A 323 2.30 -5.38 -21.61
N HIS A 324 1.17 -4.75 -21.91
CA HIS A 324 0.28 -5.17 -23.00
C HIS A 324 0.32 -4.15 -24.15
N PRO A 325 1.23 -4.32 -25.13
CA PRO A 325 1.41 -3.34 -26.22
C PRO A 325 0.22 -3.27 -27.19
N GLU A 326 -0.61 -4.33 -27.25
CA GLU A 326 -1.83 -4.39 -28.09
C GLU A 326 -3.07 -3.83 -27.38
N HIS A 327 -2.90 -3.20 -26.21
CA HIS A 327 -3.99 -2.64 -25.42
C HIS A 327 -4.78 -1.57 -26.19
N VAL A 328 -6.12 -1.64 -26.09
CA VAL A 328 -7.05 -0.62 -26.56
C VAL A 328 -7.72 -0.02 -25.33
N VAL A 329 -7.56 1.31 -25.16
CA VAL A 329 -8.12 2.09 -24.03
C VAL A 329 -9.56 1.69 -23.77
N SER A 330 -9.78 1.04 -22.63
CA SER A 330 -11.11 0.65 -22.15
C SER A 330 -11.62 1.67 -21.13
N HIS A 331 -12.89 2.04 -21.25
CA HIS A 331 -13.53 2.94 -20.30
C HIS A 331 -14.00 2.24 -19.01
N ASP A 332 -13.93 0.91 -18.93
CA ASP A 332 -14.40 0.12 -17.79
C ASP A 332 -13.25 -0.54 -17.01
N ASP A 333 -13.39 -0.70 -15.68
CA ASP A 333 -12.40 -1.36 -14.77
C ASP A 333 -12.15 -2.86 -15.09
N GLY A 334 -12.70 -3.37 -16.19
CA GLY A 334 -12.57 -4.77 -16.64
C GLY A 334 -11.84 -4.95 -17.97
N GLY A 335 -11.28 -3.89 -18.55
CA GLY A 335 -10.42 -3.99 -19.73
C GLY A 335 -9.03 -4.51 -19.39
N LEU A 336 -8.31 -5.03 -20.39
CA LEU A 336 -6.86 -5.25 -20.31
C LEU A 336 -6.22 -3.91 -19.93
N ALA A 337 -5.27 -3.88 -18.99
CA ALA A 337 -4.53 -2.66 -18.68
C ALA A 337 -3.29 -2.53 -19.59
N LEU A 338 -2.74 -1.32 -19.72
CA LEU A 338 -1.46 -1.14 -20.43
C LEU A 338 -0.32 -1.80 -19.65
N LEU A 339 -0.32 -1.65 -18.33
CA LEU A 339 0.62 -2.24 -17.40
C LEU A 339 -0.15 -2.91 -16.25
N GLU A 340 0.22 -4.14 -15.92
CA GLU A 340 -0.27 -4.87 -14.75
C GLU A 340 0.92 -5.24 -13.87
N ILE A 341 0.79 -5.01 -12.56
CA ILE A 341 1.75 -5.45 -11.55
C ILE A 341 1.02 -6.40 -10.61
N ASP A 342 1.35 -7.67 -10.69
CA ASP A 342 0.88 -8.70 -9.76
C ASP A 342 1.73 -8.62 -8.50
N LEU A 343 1.04 -8.58 -7.37
CA LEU A 343 1.62 -8.51 -6.05
C LEU A 343 1.57 -9.87 -5.39
N GLU A 344 2.58 -10.13 -4.57
CA GLU A 344 2.73 -11.37 -3.80
C GLU A 344 1.54 -11.67 -2.88
N ASN A 345 0.75 -10.65 -2.52
CA ASN A 345 -0.48 -10.80 -1.72
C ASN A 345 -1.73 -11.14 -2.56
N GLY A 346 -1.57 -11.45 -3.85
CA GLY A 346 -2.65 -11.87 -4.75
C GLY A 346 -3.48 -10.71 -5.30
N TRP A 347 -3.01 -9.47 -5.15
CA TRP A 347 -3.64 -8.30 -5.75
C TRP A 347 -2.93 -7.96 -7.05
N THR A 348 -3.67 -7.47 -8.04
CA THR A 348 -3.11 -6.93 -9.28
C THR A 348 -3.40 -5.43 -9.33
N VAL A 349 -2.35 -4.63 -9.49
CA VAL A 349 -2.47 -3.20 -9.76
C VAL A 349 -2.39 -2.96 -11.26
N CYS A 350 -3.47 -2.41 -11.81
CA CYS A 350 -3.64 -2.13 -13.21
C CYS A 350 -3.44 -0.65 -13.49
N TYR A 351 -2.74 -0.33 -14.57
CA TYR A 351 -2.50 1.04 -15.02
C TYR A 351 -2.80 1.18 -16.51
N ASP A 352 -3.49 2.26 -16.84
CA ASP A 352 -3.73 2.67 -18.21
C ASP A 352 -3.39 4.16 -18.37
N GLY A 353 -2.75 4.50 -19.48
CA GLY A 353 -2.36 5.86 -19.76
C GLY A 353 -2.14 6.10 -21.25
N ALA A 354 -2.67 7.20 -21.75
CA ALA A 354 -2.52 7.63 -23.13
C ALA A 354 -2.27 9.14 -23.20
N PHE A 355 -1.61 9.59 -24.26
CA PHE A 355 -1.49 11.02 -24.54
C PHE A 355 -1.61 11.28 -26.05
N THR A 356 -2.15 12.45 -26.41
CA THR A 356 -2.25 12.90 -27.80
C THR A 356 -1.45 14.18 -28.02
N THR A 357 -0.71 14.21 -29.13
CA THR A 357 -0.01 15.42 -29.58
C THR A 357 -0.90 16.27 -30.49
N ASP A 358 -2.12 15.82 -30.79
CA ASP A 358 -3.11 16.58 -31.56
C ASP A 358 -3.61 17.78 -30.74
N GLN A 359 -3.02 18.94 -31.00
CA GLN A 359 -3.47 20.21 -30.45
C GLN A 359 -4.70 20.66 -31.25
N ARG A 360 -5.86 20.04 -31.02
CA ARG A 360 -7.10 20.55 -31.61
C ARG A 360 -7.34 21.94 -31.03
N PRO A 361 -7.39 23.01 -31.85
CA PRO A 361 -7.80 24.31 -31.36
C PRO A 361 -9.25 24.16 -30.87
N VAL A 362 -9.48 24.43 -29.59
CA VAL A 362 -10.83 24.61 -29.08
C VAL A 362 -11.35 25.88 -29.74
N ASP A 363 -12.41 25.77 -30.55
CA ASP A 363 -13.11 26.94 -31.10
C ASP A 363 -13.74 27.71 -29.93
N ILE A 364 -13.07 28.78 -29.50
CA ILE A 364 -13.57 29.69 -28.47
C ILE A 364 -14.50 30.70 -29.15
N SER A 365 -15.79 30.58 -28.90
CA SER A 365 -16.77 31.63 -29.19
C SER A 365 -16.42 32.90 -28.40
N ASP A 366 -16.28 34.01 -29.14
CA ASP A 366 -16.04 35.39 -28.73
C ASP A 366 -16.13 35.76 -27.24
N GLY A 367 -15.04 36.39 -26.76
CA GLY A 367 -15.08 37.38 -25.67
C GLY A 367 -14.36 36.95 -24.39
N ASP A 368 -13.14 37.45 -24.21
CA ASP A 368 -12.35 37.46 -22.97
C ASP A 368 -12.02 36.10 -22.34
N ALA A 369 -11.06 35.40 -22.92
CA ALA A 369 -10.46 34.20 -22.34
C ALA A 369 -9.08 34.49 -21.72
N ILE A 370 -9.00 34.40 -20.40
CA ILE A 370 -7.81 33.83 -19.75
C ILE A 370 -7.68 32.42 -20.33
N ARG A 371 -6.64 32.16 -21.14
CA ARG A 371 -6.28 30.79 -21.52
C ARG A 371 -6.13 29.98 -20.23
N PRO A 372 -6.95 28.94 -19.94
CA PRO A 372 -6.49 27.94 -19.01
C PRO A 372 -5.24 27.35 -19.64
N ALA A 373 -4.11 27.52 -18.98
CA ALA A 373 -2.89 26.85 -19.39
C ALA A 373 -3.17 25.34 -19.41
N LEU A 374 -3.09 24.72 -20.59
CA LEU A 374 -2.83 23.30 -20.77
C LEU A 374 -3.70 22.37 -19.90
N GLU A 375 -5.00 22.28 -20.17
CA GLU A 375 -5.69 21.01 -19.87
C GLU A 375 -5.12 19.97 -20.84
N THR A 376 -4.39 19.06 -20.24
CA THR A 376 -3.45 18.16 -20.85
C THR A 376 -4.12 17.14 -21.74
N ASN A 377 -3.61 16.98 -22.95
CA ASN A 377 -3.93 15.90 -23.87
C ASN A 377 -3.43 14.52 -23.34
N TYR A 378 -3.68 14.15 -22.08
CA TYR A 378 -3.41 12.81 -21.56
C TYR A 378 -4.61 12.28 -20.78
N SER A 379 -4.74 10.97 -20.75
CA SER A 379 -5.64 10.23 -19.86
C SER A 379 -4.81 9.28 -19.02
N PHE A 380 -5.17 9.14 -17.74
CA PHE A 380 -4.55 8.18 -16.85
C PHE A 380 -5.60 7.56 -15.93
N ARG A 381 -5.51 6.26 -15.70
CA ARG A 381 -6.31 5.50 -14.75
C ARG A 381 -5.44 4.45 -14.09
N SER A 382 -5.63 4.26 -12.79
CA SER A 382 -5.15 3.10 -12.07
C SER A 382 -6.28 2.48 -11.27
N TRP A 383 -6.29 1.16 -11.16
CA TRP A 383 -7.26 0.43 -10.34
C TRP A 383 -6.61 -0.83 -9.79
N VAL A 384 -7.23 -1.39 -8.76
CA VAL A 384 -6.76 -2.59 -8.08
C VAL A 384 -7.81 -3.68 -8.26
N THR A 385 -7.35 -4.87 -8.63
CA THR A 385 -8.19 -6.05 -8.80
C THR A 385 -7.62 -7.24 -8.04
N ILE A 386 -8.44 -8.26 -7.86
CA ILE A 386 -8.01 -9.57 -7.40
C ILE A 386 -8.31 -10.54 -8.55
N PRO A 387 -7.29 -11.13 -9.20
CA PRO A 387 -7.51 -12.07 -10.30
C PRO A 387 -8.21 -13.32 -9.76
N VAL A 388 -9.41 -13.59 -10.28
CA VAL A 388 -10.23 -14.73 -9.82
C VAL A 388 -9.97 -15.99 -10.64
N SER A 389 -9.34 -15.85 -11.80
CA SER A 389 -8.99 -16.95 -12.70
C SER A 389 -7.61 -17.51 -12.35
N GLY A 390 -7.56 -18.48 -11.44
CA GLY A 390 -6.37 -19.27 -11.09
C GLY A 390 -6.71 -20.74 -10.84
N PRO A 391 -5.74 -21.67 -10.93
CA PRO A 391 -5.98 -23.09 -10.70
C PRO A 391 -6.37 -23.34 -9.22
N GLY A 392 -7.61 -23.81 -8.97
CA GLY A 392 -8.02 -24.33 -7.67
C GLY A 392 -9.29 -23.76 -7.00
N GLU A 393 -10.10 -22.92 -7.67
CA GLU A 393 -11.41 -22.44 -7.18
C GLU A 393 -11.39 -21.95 -5.71
N VAL A 394 -10.33 -21.23 -5.30
CA VAL A 394 -10.17 -20.77 -3.91
C VAL A 394 -10.95 -19.48 -3.65
N LEU A 395 -10.87 -18.55 -4.60
CA LEU A 395 -11.53 -17.24 -4.56
C LEU A 395 -12.93 -17.33 -5.18
N PHE A 396 -13.82 -16.45 -4.74
CA PHE A 396 -15.18 -16.36 -5.26
C PHE A 396 -15.20 -15.71 -6.64
N SER A 397 -15.73 -16.45 -7.61
CA SER A 397 -15.97 -16.03 -8.98
C SER A 397 -17.32 -15.33 -9.16
N PRO A 398 -17.55 -14.67 -10.32
CA PRO A 398 -18.86 -14.15 -10.67
C PRO A 398 -19.99 -15.19 -10.56
N GLU A 399 -19.69 -16.47 -10.84
CA GLU A 399 -20.66 -17.57 -10.77
C GLU A 399 -21.04 -17.92 -9.32
N ASP A 400 -20.18 -17.61 -8.35
CA ASP A 400 -20.42 -17.85 -6.93
C ASP A 400 -21.31 -16.80 -6.27
N LEU A 401 -21.64 -15.69 -6.96
CA LEU A 401 -22.37 -14.58 -6.36
C LEU A 401 -23.70 -15.00 -5.69
N PRO A 402 -24.54 -15.90 -6.26
CA PRO A 402 -25.78 -16.33 -5.59
C PRO A 402 -25.52 -17.03 -4.23
N ILE A 403 -24.43 -17.78 -4.13
CA ILE A 403 -24.02 -18.46 -2.90
C ILE A 403 -23.50 -17.45 -1.89
N VAL A 404 -22.63 -16.54 -2.36
CA VAL A 404 -22.10 -15.42 -1.59
C VAL A 404 -23.21 -14.57 -0.98
N LEU A 405 -24.24 -14.23 -1.75
CA LEU A 405 -25.38 -13.46 -1.24
C LEU A 405 -26.15 -14.21 -0.16
N ARG A 406 -26.29 -15.53 -0.28
CA ARG A 406 -26.89 -16.37 0.76
C ARG A 406 -26.04 -16.37 2.03
N PHE A 407 -24.72 -16.45 1.90
CA PHE A 407 -23.79 -16.35 3.01
C PHE A 407 -23.88 -15.00 3.71
N LEU A 408 -23.86 -13.89 2.98
CA LEU A 408 -23.98 -12.55 3.57
C LEU A 408 -25.32 -12.33 4.29
N ARG A 409 -26.43 -12.84 3.75
CA ARG A 409 -27.73 -12.83 4.44
C ARG A 409 -27.67 -13.63 5.74
N TYR A 410 -27.05 -14.81 5.71
CA TYR A 410 -26.85 -15.62 6.92
C TYR A 410 -26.01 -14.88 7.96
N LEU A 411 -24.90 -14.25 7.56
CA LEU A 411 -24.06 -13.46 8.46
C LEU A 411 -24.86 -12.34 9.13
N ARG A 412 -25.64 -11.58 8.35
CA ARG A 412 -26.50 -10.50 8.86
C ARG A 412 -27.52 -11.00 9.89
N ASP A 413 -28.13 -12.15 9.62
CA ASP A 413 -29.20 -12.69 10.46
C ASP A 413 -28.65 -13.46 11.69
N THR A 414 -27.36 -13.79 11.68
CA THR A 414 -26.66 -14.56 12.73
C THR A 414 -25.93 -13.65 13.70
N ARG A 415 -26.03 -13.93 15.01
CA ARG A 415 -25.42 -13.10 16.08
C ARG A 415 -24.18 -13.73 16.73
N THR A 416 -23.41 -14.52 15.99
CA THR A 416 -22.14 -15.09 16.48
C THR A 416 -21.02 -14.05 16.42
N LEU A 417 -19.98 -14.23 17.25
CA LEU A 417 -18.79 -13.37 17.21
C LEU A 417 -18.11 -13.42 15.84
N ALA A 418 -17.92 -14.62 15.29
CA ALA A 418 -17.39 -14.83 13.94
C ALA A 418 -18.20 -14.10 12.85
N ALA A 419 -19.55 -14.17 12.92
CA ALA A 419 -20.37 -13.48 11.92
C ALA A 419 -20.22 -11.96 12.01
N ARG A 420 -20.18 -11.42 13.22
CA ARG A 420 -19.95 -9.99 13.45
C ARG A 420 -18.57 -9.54 12.96
N ASP A 421 -17.51 -10.30 13.29
CA ASP A 421 -16.13 -9.99 12.87
C ASP A 421 -16.00 -9.92 11.34
N ILE A 422 -16.55 -10.92 10.63
CA ILE A 422 -16.52 -10.95 9.17
C ILE A 422 -17.33 -9.77 8.57
N LEU A 423 -18.50 -9.46 9.14
CA LEU A 423 -19.31 -8.33 8.68
C LEU A 423 -18.62 -6.97 8.88
N GLU A 424 -17.93 -6.79 10.02
CA GLU A 424 -17.20 -5.57 10.34
C GLU A 424 -15.99 -5.34 9.41
N ARG A 425 -15.46 -6.40 8.78
CA ARG A 425 -14.38 -6.32 7.78
C ARG A 425 -14.86 -5.94 6.37
N LEU A 426 -16.16 -6.02 6.09
CA LEU A 426 -16.72 -5.60 4.80
C LEU A 426 -16.77 -4.06 4.72
N SER A 427 -16.68 -3.49 3.51
CA SER A 427 -16.86 -2.05 3.33
C SER A 427 -18.24 -1.63 3.80
N ASN A 428 -18.34 -0.39 4.28
CA ASN A 428 -19.61 0.25 4.61
C ASN A 428 -20.64 0.12 3.48
N ARG A 429 -20.19 0.22 2.22
CA ARG A 429 -21.04 0.02 1.04
C ARG A 429 -21.66 -1.37 1.02
N VAL A 430 -20.85 -2.43 1.14
CA VAL A 430 -21.35 -3.80 1.16
C VAL A 430 -22.23 -4.05 2.38
N GLN A 431 -21.86 -3.54 3.56
CA GLN A 431 -22.69 -3.64 4.78
C GLN A 431 -24.06 -2.97 4.59
N ASN A 432 -24.12 -1.80 3.95
CA ASN A 432 -25.37 -1.12 3.63
C ASN A 432 -26.22 -1.91 2.64
N ILE A 433 -25.61 -2.50 1.60
CA ILE A 433 -26.30 -3.35 0.61
C ILE A 433 -26.98 -4.54 1.29
N ILE A 434 -26.28 -5.25 2.17
CA ILE A 434 -26.81 -6.47 2.78
C ILE A 434 -27.86 -6.18 3.87
N THR A 435 -27.76 -5.02 4.53
CA THR A 435 -28.68 -4.64 5.61
C THR A 435 -30.08 -4.33 5.09
N ILE A 436 -30.20 -3.87 3.85
CA ILE A 436 -31.49 -3.60 3.23
C ILE A 436 -32.02 -4.88 2.59
N PRO A 437 -33.20 -5.39 3.02
CA PRO A 437 -33.81 -6.55 2.38
C PRO A 437 -34.14 -6.21 0.92
N GLY A 438 -33.37 -6.79 0.00
CA GLY A 438 -33.65 -6.79 -1.43
C GLY A 438 -34.08 -8.18 -1.88
N ASP A 439 -35.26 -8.25 -2.52
CA ASP A 439 -35.78 -9.46 -3.18
C ASP A 439 -35.29 -9.60 -4.64
N GLY A 440 -34.50 -8.64 -5.13
CA GLY A 440 -33.96 -8.65 -6.50
C GLY A 440 -32.70 -9.48 -6.65
N ASP A 441 -32.53 -10.08 -7.83
CA ASP A 441 -31.27 -10.68 -8.26
C ASP A 441 -30.21 -9.57 -8.45
N VAL A 442 -29.01 -9.77 -7.90
CA VAL A 442 -27.87 -8.88 -8.12
C VAL A 442 -27.01 -9.48 -9.23
N PRO A 443 -26.91 -8.85 -10.42
CA PRO A 443 -26.04 -9.34 -11.48
C PRO A 443 -24.57 -9.30 -11.06
N ALA A 444 -23.78 -10.32 -11.41
CA ALA A 444 -22.38 -10.39 -11.00
C ALA A 444 -21.48 -9.34 -11.66
N ASP A 445 -21.83 -8.95 -12.88
CA ASP A 445 -21.22 -7.87 -13.65
C ASP A 445 -21.73 -6.48 -13.24
N SER A 446 -22.71 -6.38 -12.34
CA SER A 446 -23.11 -5.09 -11.77
C SER A 446 -22.03 -4.54 -10.85
N ARG A 447 -22.03 -3.21 -10.63
CA ARG A 447 -21.12 -2.55 -9.68
C ARG A 447 -21.27 -3.11 -8.26
N ILE A 448 -22.49 -3.48 -7.88
CA ILE A 448 -22.82 -4.10 -6.58
C ILE A 448 -22.22 -5.49 -6.49
N GLY A 449 -22.44 -6.34 -7.50
CA GLY A 449 -21.88 -7.70 -7.57
C GLY A 449 -20.36 -7.70 -7.47
N ARG A 450 -19.70 -6.83 -8.25
CA ARG A 450 -18.24 -6.65 -8.20
C ARG A 450 -17.73 -6.21 -6.81
N ALA A 451 -18.40 -5.24 -6.18
CA ALA A 451 -18.01 -4.76 -4.86
C ALA A 451 -18.11 -5.87 -3.79
N ILE A 452 -19.19 -6.67 -3.84
CA ILE A 452 -19.41 -7.80 -2.92
C ILE A 452 -18.32 -8.86 -3.08
N LEU A 453 -18.05 -9.30 -4.32
CA LEU A 453 -17.06 -10.34 -4.60
C LEU A 453 -15.66 -9.89 -4.20
N ARG A 454 -15.30 -8.65 -4.53
CA ARG A 454 -14.01 -8.07 -4.15
C ARG A 454 -13.83 -8.07 -2.63
N ASP A 455 -14.80 -7.54 -1.88
CA ASP A 455 -14.68 -7.43 -0.42
C ASP A 455 -14.53 -8.80 0.27
N LEU A 456 -15.22 -9.84 -0.23
CA LEU A 456 -15.08 -11.19 0.30
C LEU A 456 -13.76 -11.86 -0.11
N ASN A 457 -13.29 -11.63 -1.32
CA ASN A 457 -11.98 -12.12 -1.74
C ASN A 457 -10.85 -11.43 -0.96
N GLU A 458 -10.98 -10.14 -0.65
CA GLU A 458 -10.06 -9.44 0.26
C GLU A 458 -10.03 -10.09 1.65
N ILE A 459 -11.19 -10.50 2.19
CA ILE A 459 -11.25 -11.25 3.46
C ILE A 459 -10.51 -12.59 3.36
N LEU A 460 -10.67 -13.32 2.25
CA LEU A 460 -9.96 -14.59 2.04
C LEU A 460 -8.45 -14.41 1.95
N LEU A 461 -7.96 -13.26 1.48
CA LEU A 461 -6.54 -12.97 1.36
C LEU A 461 -5.92 -12.37 2.65
N SER A 462 -6.74 -12.09 3.67
CA SER A 462 -6.28 -11.48 4.93
C SER A 462 -5.46 -12.48 5.77
N ASP A 463 -4.27 -12.07 6.22
CA ASP A 463 -3.39 -12.90 7.05
C ASP A 463 -3.77 -12.89 8.54
N ASP A 464 -4.68 -11.99 8.94
CA ASP A 464 -5.14 -11.77 10.30
C ASP A 464 -6.59 -12.23 10.54
N LEU A 465 -7.21 -12.90 9.56
CA LEU A 465 -8.62 -13.28 9.67
C LEU A 465 -8.87 -14.22 10.86
N TYR A 466 -7.98 -15.21 11.07
CA TYR A 466 -8.10 -16.13 12.20
C TYR A 466 -7.55 -15.51 13.48
N ALA A 467 -8.45 -15.28 14.45
CA ALA A 467 -8.11 -15.03 15.84
C ALA A 467 -8.83 -16.04 16.73
N ASN A 468 -8.10 -16.73 17.62
CA ASN A 468 -8.67 -17.75 18.51
C ASN A 468 -9.84 -17.20 19.37
N GLU A 469 -9.82 -15.92 19.67
CA GLU A 469 -10.88 -15.21 20.42
C GLU A 469 -12.18 -15.09 19.60
N ASN A 470 -12.08 -14.94 18.28
CA ASN A 470 -13.20 -14.80 17.35
C ASN A 470 -13.72 -16.16 16.87
N PHE A 471 -12.87 -17.19 16.87
CA PHE A 471 -13.19 -18.55 16.41
C PHE A 471 -12.83 -19.62 17.44
N PRO A 472 -13.38 -19.56 18.68
CA PRO A 472 -12.97 -20.43 19.78
C PRO A 472 -13.28 -21.92 19.55
N ASP A 473 -14.22 -22.22 18.65
CA ASP A 473 -14.64 -23.58 18.32
C ASP A 473 -13.75 -24.25 17.26
N LEU A 474 -12.78 -23.51 16.71
CA LEU A 474 -11.82 -24.05 15.76
C LEU A 474 -10.53 -24.46 16.45
N HIS A 475 -10.06 -25.67 16.14
CA HIS A 475 -8.76 -26.15 16.58
C HIS A 475 -7.83 -26.29 15.39
N LEU A 476 -6.67 -25.64 15.44
CA LEU A 476 -5.67 -25.71 14.39
C LEU A 476 -5.01 -27.10 14.36
N THR A 477 -4.73 -27.61 13.17
CA THR A 477 -3.76 -28.69 12.98
C THR A 477 -2.34 -28.15 13.12
N LYS A 478 -1.33 -29.03 13.11
CA LYS A 478 0.09 -28.60 13.09
C LYS A 478 0.41 -27.75 11.87
N GLU A 479 -0.23 -28.03 10.76
CA GLU A 479 -0.12 -27.29 9.51
C GLU A 479 -0.76 -25.89 9.64
N GLY A 480 -1.95 -25.80 10.23
CA GLY A 480 -2.59 -24.51 10.55
C GLY A 480 -1.77 -23.66 11.54
N GLU A 481 -1.23 -24.28 12.60
CA GLU A 481 -0.34 -23.60 13.56
C GLU A 481 0.91 -23.04 12.89
N ARG A 482 1.53 -23.77 11.95
CA ARG A 482 2.71 -23.28 11.21
C ARG A 482 2.40 -22.08 10.33
N LEU A 483 1.18 -21.99 9.81
CA LEU A 483 0.74 -20.89 8.95
C LEU A 483 0.47 -19.63 9.79
N VAL A 484 -0.28 -19.77 10.88
CA VAL A 484 -0.67 -18.65 11.77
C VAL A 484 0.48 -18.18 12.67
N CYS A 485 1.30 -19.10 13.16
CA CYS A 485 2.46 -18.83 13.99
C CYS A 485 3.74 -19.18 13.21
N PRO A 486 4.18 -18.36 12.24
CA PRO A 486 5.39 -18.65 11.50
C PRO A 486 6.56 -18.75 12.48
N VAL A 487 7.10 -19.96 12.62
CA VAL A 487 8.29 -20.22 13.44
C VAL A 487 9.35 -19.22 13.00
N SER A 488 10.01 -18.57 13.96
CA SER A 488 11.04 -17.54 13.79
C SER A 488 12.30 -18.00 13.01
N SER A 489 12.26 -19.17 12.37
CA SER A 489 13.20 -19.57 11.35
C SER A 489 12.95 -18.78 10.06
N SER A 490 13.73 -17.73 9.93
CA SER A 490 14.05 -16.91 8.75
C SER A 490 14.24 -17.65 7.40
N SER A 491 14.31 -18.98 7.38
CA SER A 491 14.56 -19.78 6.18
C SER A 491 13.32 -20.06 5.30
N SER A 492 12.11 -19.73 5.75
CA SER A 492 10.88 -20.08 5.01
C SER A 492 10.17 -18.90 4.31
N ARG A 493 10.66 -17.67 4.44
CA ARG A 493 9.99 -16.48 3.87
C ARG A 493 10.29 -16.22 2.39
N ALA A 494 11.36 -16.80 1.83
CA ALA A 494 11.89 -16.41 0.51
C ALA A 494 11.62 -17.40 -0.64
N LEU A 495 10.89 -18.50 -0.41
CA LEU A 495 10.72 -19.57 -1.41
C LEU A 495 9.25 -19.88 -1.76
N MET A 496 8.29 -19.08 -1.29
CA MET A 496 6.87 -19.36 -1.45
C MET A 496 6.07 -18.05 -1.57
N GLY A 497 6.30 -17.32 -2.66
CA GLY A 497 5.52 -16.12 -2.99
C GLY A 497 4.05 -16.45 -3.25
N ASP A 498 3.77 -17.05 -4.40
CA ASP A 498 2.42 -17.46 -4.82
C ASP A 498 1.81 -18.51 -3.87
N ALA A 499 2.65 -19.43 -3.39
CA ALA A 499 2.20 -20.55 -2.57
C ALA A 499 1.67 -20.06 -1.21
N LYS A 500 2.17 -18.95 -0.65
CA LYS A 500 1.74 -18.49 0.68
C LYS A 500 0.38 -17.81 0.63
N THR A 501 0.12 -16.97 -0.38
CA THR A 501 -1.15 -16.25 -0.52
C THR A 501 -2.28 -17.18 -0.90
N ILE A 502 -2.05 -18.08 -1.86
CA ILE A 502 -3.02 -19.13 -2.20
C ILE A 502 -3.28 -19.99 -0.95
N THR A 503 -2.23 -20.40 -0.22
CA THR A 503 -2.38 -21.14 1.05
C THR A 503 -3.22 -20.38 2.08
N TRP A 504 -3.05 -19.07 2.23
CA TRP A 504 -3.89 -18.25 3.12
C TRP A 504 -5.35 -18.22 2.66
N ALA A 505 -5.59 -18.05 1.36
CA ALA A 505 -6.94 -18.12 0.81
C ALA A 505 -7.59 -19.49 1.05
N HIS A 506 -6.84 -20.60 0.89
CA HIS A 506 -7.32 -21.95 1.23
C HIS A 506 -7.62 -22.10 2.72
N PHE A 507 -6.71 -21.63 3.58
CA PHE A 507 -6.88 -21.66 5.03
C PHE A 507 -8.13 -20.91 5.46
N ASN A 508 -8.29 -19.67 5.00
CA ASN A 508 -9.45 -18.82 5.30
C ASN A 508 -10.73 -19.41 4.71
N ARG A 509 -10.67 -20.01 3.52
CA ARG A 509 -11.82 -20.69 2.93
C ARG A 509 -12.27 -21.88 3.76
N GLU A 510 -11.34 -22.76 4.17
CA GLU A 510 -11.65 -23.89 5.05
C GLU A 510 -12.22 -23.41 6.40
N MET A 511 -11.66 -22.33 6.96
CA MET A 511 -12.15 -21.72 8.19
C MET A 511 -13.64 -21.34 8.05
N LEU A 512 -14.00 -20.63 6.98
CA LEU A 512 -15.39 -20.23 6.73
C LEU A 512 -16.32 -21.43 6.49
N GLU A 513 -15.87 -22.47 5.78
CA GLU A 513 -16.64 -23.70 5.57
C GLU A 513 -17.00 -24.41 6.88
N ARG A 514 -16.07 -24.44 7.84
CA ARG A 514 -16.25 -25.11 9.13
C ARG A 514 -17.12 -24.31 10.10
N VAL A 515 -16.95 -22.99 10.13
CA VAL A 515 -17.71 -22.10 11.03
C VAL A 515 -19.15 -21.94 10.54
N PHE A 516 -19.38 -21.99 9.22
CA PHE A 516 -20.68 -21.76 8.60
C PHE A 516 -21.16 -22.97 7.76
N PRO A 517 -21.36 -24.14 8.37
CA PRO A 517 -21.68 -25.36 7.66
C PRO A 517 -23.04 -25.26 6.94
N GLY A 518 -23.08 -25.67 5.68
CA GLY A 518 -24.29 -25.67 4.85
C GLY A 518 -24.69 -24.32 4.26
N VAL A 519 -23.96 -23.25 4.63
CA VAL A 519 -24.12 -21.91 4.05
C VAL A 519 -22.96 -21.62 3.09
N MET A 520 -21.74 -21.92 3.53
CA MET A 520 -20.57 -21.96 2.66
C MET A 520 -20.47 -23.34 1.99
N PRO A 521 -20.39 -23.42 0.65
CA PRO A 521 -20.26 -24.68 -0.05
C PRO A 521 -18.91 -25.29 0.30
N LYS A 522 -18.91 -26.58 0.64
CA LYS A 522 -17.67 -27.34 0.82
C LYS A 522 -17.01 -27.47 -0.53
N ARG A 523 -15.75 -27.08 -0.63
CA ARG A 523 -14.98 -27.38 -1.83
C ARG A 523 -14.69 -28.87 -1.94
N GLU A 524 -14.69 -29.39 -3.17
CA GLU A 524 -14.12 -30.70 -3.43
C GLU A 524 -12.61 -30.60 -3.19
N ARG A 525 -12.12 -31.36 -2.21
CA ARG A 525 -10.69 -31.40 -1.88
C ARG A 525 -10.06 -32.55 -2.65
N PRO A 526 -9.00 -32.32 -3.44
CA PRO A 526 -8.20 -33.40 -4.00
C PRO A 526 -7.68 -34.31 -2.89
N GLU A 527 -7.58 -35.62 -3.16
CA GLU A 527 -6.96 -36.55 -2.21
C GLU A 527 -5.53 -36.09 -1.87
N GLY A 528 -5.26 -35.91 -0.57
CA GLY A 528 -3.96 -35.46 -0.06
C GLY A 528 -3.82 -33.95 0.17
N GLU A 529 -4.87 -33.16 -0.04
CA GLU A 529 -4.86 -31.73 0.29
C GLU A 529 -4.74 -31.50 1.81
N MET A 530 -3.94 -30.50 2.22
CA MET A 530 -3.70 -30.20 3.63
C MET A 530 -5.00 -29.79 4.34
N GLN A 531 -5.16 -30.23 5.58
CA GLN A 531 -6.22 -29.77 6.47
C GLN A 531 -5.61 -28.84 7.52
N TYR A 532 -6.19 -27.66 7.68
CA TYR A 532 -5.67 -26.66 8.61
C TYR A 532 -6.37 -26.67 9.97
N PHE A 533 -7.53 -27.31 10.04
CA PHE A 533 -8.35 -27.38 11.24
C PHE A 533 -8.77 -28.84 11.53
N VAL A 534 -9.03 -29.17 12.79
CA VAL A 534 -9.54 -30.48 13.24
C VAL A 534 -11.04 -30.45 13.41
#